data_AF-A0A4Y1NR24-F1
#
_entry.id   AF-A0A4Y1NR24-F1
#
_cell.length_a   1.000
_cell.length_b   1.000
_cell.length_c   1.000
_cell.angle_alpha   90.00
_cell.angle_beta   90.00
_cell.angle_gamma   90.00
#
_symmetry.space_group_name_H-M   'P 1'
#
loop_
_entity.id
_entity.type
_entity.pdbx_description
1 polymer ?
#
loop_
_entity_poly.entity_id
_entity_poly.type
_entity_poly.pdbx_seq_one_letter_code
_entity_poly.pdbx_strand_id
1 'polypeptide(L)'
;GVNQSSQGVNKANSIINCHLLTGKIGRPGAAPFSMTGQPNAMGGREVGGLANMLAAHMEIEQPLHRQITQQFWNSPSIATQPGLKAVDLFQAIEQGKIKAIWIMATNPVVSLPNADQVKRALEACELVVVSDISEHTDTTAYADFLLPALGWGEKDGTVTNSERRISRQRAFLDAPIQAKADWWAVCQVAKKMQFDGFEFQSAAEIFDEHARLSATANLETNIQTENSVFRYFNLSGLVGLSTKAYNELKPIQWPVLHNPNKNDKAINQQQLFQSGVYSHSNQKAKFIATSAIDAVHAPSKAF
;
A
#
# COMPACT_ATOMS: atom_id res chain seq x y z
N GLY A 1 -19.73 1.70 -3.45
CA GLY A 1 -20.63 1.32 -4.55
C GLY A 1 -20.09 0.15 -5.33
N VAL A 2 -19.37 0.39 -6.43
CA VAL A 2 -18.93 -0.65 -7.39
C VAL A 2 -18.17 -1.81 -6.75
N ASN A 3 -17.15 -1.51 -5.95
CA ASN A 3 -16.25 -2.53 -5.36
C ASN A 3 -16.91 -3.37 -4.25
N GLN A 4 -17.93 -2.84 -3.57
CA GLN A 4 -18.67 -3.54 -2.51
C GLN A 4 -19.81 -4.33 -3.13
N SER A 5 -19.46 -5.31 -3.96
CA SER A 5 -20.41 -6.15 -4.67
C SER A 5 -19.77 -7.51 -4.96
N SER A 6 -20.58 -8.57 -4.94
CA SER A 6 -20.16 -9.90 -5.41
C SER A 6 -19.63 -9.91 -6.85
N GLN A 7 -19.97 -8.89 -7.64
CA GLN A 7 -19.53 -8.70 -9.03
C GLN A 7 -18.62 -7.46 -9.19
N GLY A 8 -17.96 -7.00 -8.12
CA GLY A 8 -17.21 -5.74 -8.12
C GLY A 8 -16.10 -5.70 -9.18
N VAL A 9 -15.36 -6.80 -9.36
CA VAL A 9 -14.30 -6.92 -10.38
C VAL A 9 -14.87 -6.80 -11.79
N ASN A 10 -15.96 -7.52 -12.09
CA ASN A 10 -16.61 -7.46 -13.40
C ASN A 10 -17.14 -6.05 -13.69
N LYS A 11 -17.81 -5.42 -12.73
CA LYS A 11 -18.33 -4.05 -12.87
C LYS A 11 -17.19 -3.05 -13.14
N ALA A 12 -16.07 -3.15 -12.43
CA ALA A 12 -14.90 -2.31 -12.68
C ALA A 12 -14.33 -2.53 -14.10
N ASN A 13 -14.20 -3.80 -14.52
CA ASN A 13 -13.75 -4.14 -15.87
C ASN A 13 -14.71 -3.62 -16.95
N SER A 14 -16.03 -3.70 -16.75
CA SER A 14 -17.01 -3.15 -17.70
C SER A 14 -16.84 -1.64 -17.88
N ILE A 15 -16.63 -0.90 -16.78
CA ILE A 15 -16.33 0.54 -16.84
C ILE A 15 -15.03 0.78 -17.63
N ILE A 16 -13.94 0.07 -17.30
CA ILE A 16 -12.65 0.21 -17.98
C ILE A 16 -12.80 -0.09 -19.49
N ASN A 17 -13.50 -1.16 -19.86
CA ASN A 17 -13.78 -1.53 -21.26
C ASN A 17 -14.47 -0.40 -22.02
N CYS A 18 -15.47 0.28 -21.43
CA CYS A 18 -16.14 1.41 -22.08
C CYS A 18 -15.16 2.56 -22.38
N HIS A 19 -14.22 2.85 -21.47
CA HIS A 19 -13.22 3.89 -21.68
C HIS A 19 -12.14 3.49 -22.69
N LEU A 20 -11.77 2.20 -22.74
CA LEU A 20 -10.87 1.67 -23.77
C LEU A 20 -11.53 1.74 -25.15
N LEU A 21 -12.79 1.29 -25.27
CA LEU A 21 -13.55 1.27 -26.53
C LEU A 21 -13.71 2.66 -27.14
N THR A 22 -13.91 3.66 -26.28
CA THR A 22 -14.10 5.05 -26.69
C THR A 22 -12.80 5.85 -26.79
N GLY A 23 -11.63 5.19 -26.63
CA GLY A 23 -10.32 5.84 -26.74
C GLY A 23 -10.08 6.95 -25.71
N LYS A 24 -10.72 6.85 -24.53
CA LYS A 24 -10.67 7.86 -23.47
C LYS A 24 -9.47 7.73 -22.54
N ILE A 25 -8.88 6.53 -22.42
CA ILE A 25 -7.68 6.32 -21.60
C ILE A 25 -6.51 7.15 -22.16
N GLY A 26 -5.73 7.75 -21.26
CA GLY A 26 -4.61 8.61 -21.62
C GLY A 26 -5.01 10.03 -22.02
N ARG A 27 -6.29 10.43 -21.94
CA ARG A 27 -6.74 11.82 -22.17
C ARG A 27 -7.07 12.53 -20.85
N PRO A 28 -6.79 13.85 -20.73
CA PRO A 28 -7.11 14.60 -19.51
C PRO A 28 -8.62 14.57 -19.22
N GLY A 29 -8.98 14.34 -17.94
CA GLY A 29 -10.38 14.35 -17.49
C GLY A 29 -11.27 13.21 -18.01
N ALA A 30 -10.71 12.24 -18.74
CA ALA A 30 -11.50 11.24 -19.45
C ALA A 30 -11.35 9.80 -18.94
N ALA A 31 -10.34 9.49 -18.14
CA ALA A 31 -10.09 8.15 -17.62
C ALA A 31 -11.00 7.82 -16.42
N PRO A 32 -11.36 6.54 -16.19
CA PRO A 32 -12.11 6.16 -15.00
C PRO A 32 -11.22 6.38 -13.77
N PHE A 33 -11.79 6.99 -12.73
CA PHE A 33 -11.07 7.34 -11.51
C PHE A 33 -11.70 6.65 -10.31
N SER A 34 -10.91 5.80 -9.64
CA SER A 34 -11.36 5.09 -8.44
C SER A 34 -11.15 5.97 -7.22
N MET A 35 -12.23 6.57 -6.72
CA MET A 35 -12.20 7.28 -5.44
C MET A 35 -12.03 6.27 -4.29
N THR A 36 -10.93 6.37 -3.56
CA THR A 36 -10.67 5.54 -2.38
C THR A 36 -11.08 6.28 -1.12
N GLY A 37 -11.67 5.58 -0.15
CA GLY A 37 -12.16 6.20 1.09
C GLY A 37 -11.05 6.65 2.05
N GLN A 38 -10.05 5.79 2.27
CA GLN A 38 -8.93 6.12 3.17
C GLN A 38 -7.94 7.09 2.49
N PRO A 39 -7.42 8.08 3.22
CA PRO A 39 -6.60 9.16 2.64
C PRO A 39 -5.26 8.67 2.07
N ASN A 40 -4.75 7.54 2.58
CA ASN A 40 -3.47 6.95 2.15
C ASN A 40 -3.63 5.52 1.59
N ALA A 41 -4.81 5.19 1.04
CA ALA A 41 -5.06 3.86 0.47
C ALA A 41 -4.11 3.51 -0.69
N MET A 42 -3.65 4.52 -1.45
CA MET A 42 -2.67 4.34 -2.51
C MET A 42 -1.28 4.12 -1.92
N GLY A 43 -0.86 4.95 -0.95
CA GLY A 43 0.43 4.80 -0.26
C GLY A 43 0.59 3.44 0.41
N GLY A 44 -0.48 2.90 1.00
CA GLY A 44 -0.48 1.54 1.55
C GLY A 44 -0.13 0.47 0.51
N ARG A 45 -0.54 0.61 -0.75
CA ARG A 45 -0.19 -0.33 -1.83
C ARG A 45 1.23 -0.13 -2.31
N GLU A 46 1.69 1.12 -2.36
CA GLU A 46 3.06 1.48 -2.74
C GLU A 46 4.09 0.83 -1.80
N VAL A 47 3.79 0.74 -0.51
CA VAL A 47 4.67 0.16 0.51
C VAL A 47 4.45 -1.34 0.74
N GLY A 48 3.61 -2.01 -0.05
CA GLY A 48 3.38 -3.45 0.08
C GLY A 48 2.42 -3.85 1.21
N GLY A 49 1.53 -2.95 1.65
CA GLY A 49 0.49 -3.21 2.66
C GLY A 49 -0.67 -4.08 2.17
N LEU A 50 -0.43 -5.00 1.23
CA LEU A 50 -1.39 -5.99 0.75
C LEU A 50 -0.79 -7.39 0.88
N ALA A 51 -1.60 -8.36 1.29
CA ALA A 51 -1.15 -9.73 1.48
C ALA A 51 -0.61 -10.40 0.20
N ASN A 52 -0.94 -9.88 -0.99
CA ASN A 52 -0.59 -10.47 -2.28
C ASN A 52 0.44 -9.65 -3.09
N MET A 53 1.08 -8.64 -2.49
CA MET A 53 2.01 -7.75 -3.20
C MET A 53 3.16 -7.33 -2.29
N LEU A 54 4.37 -7.32 -2.83
CA LEU A 54 5.56 -6.76 -2.20
C LEU A 54 5.61 -5.23 -2.41
N ALA A 55 6.46 -4.56 -1.64
CA ALA A 55 6.67 -3.12 -1.77
C ALA A 55 7.06 -2.70 -3.20
N ALA A 56 6.80 -1.44 -3.54
CA ALA A 56 7.05 -0.84 -4.85
C ALA A 56 6.34 -1.54 -6.03
N HIS A 57 5.10 -1.99 -5.83
CA HIS A 57 4.28 -2.68 -6.83
C HIS A 57 4.94 -3.92 -7.43
N MET A 58 5.62 -4.68 -6.57
CA MET A 58 6.24 -5.94 -6.95
C MET A 58 5.28 -7.10 -6.66
N GLU A 59 4.88 -7.81 -7.72
CA GLU A 59 4.09 -9.05 -7.60
C GLU A 59 4.84 -10.15 -6.86
N ILE A 60 4.28 -10.66 -5.76
CA ILE A 60 4.90 -11.70 -4.93
C ILE A 60 5.09 -13.03 -5.66
N GLU A 61 4.22 -13.33 -6.62
CA GLU A 61 4.27 -14.56 -7.42
C GLU A 61 5.46 -14.59 -8.39
N GLN A 62 6.02 -13.42 -8.73
CA GLN A 62 7.13 -13.31 -9.69
C GLN A 62 8.49 -13.55 -9.01
N PRO A 63 9.27 -14.58 -9.41
CA PRO A 63 10.56 -14.89 -8.78
C PRO A 63 11.56 -13.73 -8.81
N LEU A 64 11.65 -13.01 -9.95
CA LEU A 64 12.55 -11.87 -10.09
C LEU A 64 12.18 -10.72 -9.14
N HIS A 65 10.90 -10.48 -8.90
CA HIS A 65 10.44 -9.46 -7.96
C HIS A 65 10.83 -9.80 -6.52
N ARG A 66 10.67 -11.07 -6.12
CA ARG A 66 11.14 -11.56 -4.82
C ARG A 66 12.64 -11.39 -4.69
N GLN A 67 13.40 -11.77 -5.71
CA GLN A 67 14.86 -11.61 -5.73
C GLN A 67 15.29 -10.15 -5.57
N ILE A 68 14.71 -9.23 -6.34
CA ILE A 68 15.02 -7.78 -6.25
C ILE A 68 14.77 -7.27 -4.83
N THR A 69 13.61 -7.58 -4.27
CA THR A 69 13.23 -7.13 -2.91
C THR A 69 14.15 -7.70 -1.84
N GLN A 70 14.39 -9.02 -1.91
CA GLN A 70 15.22 -9.73 -0.93
C GLN A 70 16.67 -9.23 -0.96
N GLN A 71 17.23 -9.00 -2.15
CA GLN A 71 18.58 -8.47 -2.32
C GLN A 71 18.68 -7.03 -1.82
N PHE A 72 17.68 -6.19 -2.13
CA PHE A 72 17.68 -4.79 -1.70
C PHE A 72 17.75 -4.65 -0.18
N TRP A 73 16.94 -5.43 0.55
CA TRP A 73 16.95 -5.42 2.02
C TRP A 73 18.01 -6.30 2.65
N ASN A 74 18.82 -7.00 1.85
CA ASN A 74 19.74 -8.04 2.34
C ASN A 74 19.05 -9.04 3.30
N SER A 75 17.81 -9.41 2.98
CA SER A 75 16.98 -10.20 3.88
C SER A 75 17.35 -11.68 3.81
N PRO A 76 17.49 -12.39 4.95
CA PRO A 76 17.82 -13.82 4.97
C PRO A 76 16.73 -14.69 4.33
N SER A 77 15.49 -14.18 4.27
CA SER A 77 14.37 -14.88 3.64
C SER A 77 13.38 -13.89 3.01
N ILE A 78 12.50 -14.39 2.15
CA ILE A 78 11.36 -13.62 1.65
C ILE A 78 10.16 -14.52 1.46
N ALA A 79 8.96 -13.96 1.62
CA ALA A 79 7.71 -14.67 1.37
C ALA A 79 7.65 -15.15 -0.08
N THR A 80 7.30 -16.41 -0.27
CA THR A 80 7.21 -17.05 -1.60
C THR A 80 5.78 -17.19 -2.12
N GLN A 81 4.79 -16.92 -1.27
CA GLN A 81 3.37 -17.01 -1.56
C GLN A 81 2.61 -15.85 -0.94
N PRO A 82 1.46 -15.44 -1.51
CA PRO A 82 0.55 -14.49 -0.88
C PRO A 82 0.13 -14.92 0.54
N GLY A 83 0.01 -13.95 1.43
CA GLY A 83 -0.62 -14.12 2.74
C GLY A 83 -2.15 -14.18 2.65
N LEU A 84 -2.79 -14.37 3.81
CA LEU A 84 -4.24 -14.42 3.91
C LEU A 84 -4.87 -13.03 3.80
N LYS A 85 -6.03 -12.94 3.15
CA LYS A 85 -6.86 -11.73 3.14
C LYS A 85 -7.60 -11.62 4.47
N ALA A 86 -8.07 -10.42 4.82
CA ALA A 86 -8.62 -10.13 6.15
C ALA A 86 -9.66 -11.16 6.66
N VAL A 87 -10.65 -11.55 5.87
CA VAL A 87 -11.65 -12.55 6.32
C VAL A 87 -11.01 -13.91 6.59
N ASP A 88 -10.18 -14.40 5.66
CA ASP A 88 -9.47 -15.69 5.80
C ASP A 88 -8.44 -15.65 6.93
N LEU A 89 -7.83 -14.48 7.19
CA LEU A 89 -6.88 -14.24 8.27
C LEU A 89 -7.54 -14.50 9.63
N PHE A 90 -8.70 -13.90 9.89
CA PHE A 90 -9.40 -14.09 11.17
C PHE A 90 -9.96 -15.51 11.32
N GLN A 91 -10.37 -16.16 10.24
CA GLN A 91 -10.68 -17.60 10.28
C GLN A 91 -9.47 -18.46 10.64
N ALA A 92 -8.29 -18.14 10.10
CA ALA A 92 -7.06 -18.86 10.42
C ALA A 92 -6.59 -18.63 11.86
N ILE A 93 -6.85 -17.45 12.43
CA ILE A 93 -6.63 -17.16 13.85
C ILE A 93 -7.57 -18.01 14.71
N GLU A 94 -8.88 -18.02 14.42
CA GLU A 94 -9.87 -18.83 15.16
C GLU A 94 -9.55 -20.34 15.09
N GLN A 95 -8.94 -20.80 13.99
CA GLN A 95 -8.47 -22.18 13.81
C GLN A 95 -7.11 -22.48 14.47
N GLY A 96 -6.47 -21.51 15.13
CA GLY A 96 -5.16 -21.67 15.78
C GLY A 96 -3.97 -21.80 14.81
N LYS A 97 -4.17 -21.52 13.51
CA LYS A 97 -3.08 -21.54 12.51
C LYS A 97 -2.21 -20.29 12.61
N ILE A 98 -2.81 -19.16 12.98
CA ILE A 98 -2.11 -17.90 13.28
C ILE A 98 -2.23 -17.66 14.77
N LYS A 99 -1.07 -17.57 15.43
CA LYS A 99 -0.95 -17.46 16.89
C LYS A 99 -0.70 -16.05 17.37
N ALA A 100 -0.20 -15.18 16.49
CA ALA A 100 0.08 -13.79 16.81
C ALA A 100 -0.47 -12.87 15.73
N ILE A 101 -1.11 -11.78 16.14
CA ILE A 101 -1.57 -10.71 15.26
C ILE A 101 -1.15 -9.35 15.84
N TRP A 102 -0.64 -8.47 14.97
CA TRP A 102 -0.43 -7.07 15.29
C TRP A 102 -1.36 -6.21 14.43
N ILE A 103 -2.33 -5.57 15.08
CA ILE A 103 -3.32 -4.69 14.47
C ILE A 103 -2.83 -3.25 14.64
N MET A 104 -2.66 -2.52 13.54
CA MET A 104 -2.15 -1.14 13.57
C MET A 104 -3.15 -0.18 12.95
N ALA A 105 -3.59 0.82 13.73
CA ALA A 105 -4.45 1.92 13.31
C ALA A 105 -5.74 1.47 12.58
N THR A 106 -6.36 0.38 13.03
CA THR A 106 -7.63 -0.12 12.50
C THR A 106 -8.43 -0.85 13.58
N ASN A 107 -9.75 -0.85 13.44
CA ASN A 107 -10.70 -1.48 14.37
C ASN A 107 -11.49 -2.59 13.64
N PRO A 108 -10.90 -3.80 13.44
CA PRO A 108 -11.52 -4.90 12.71
C PRO A 108 -12.83 -5.38 13.34
N VAL A 109 -13.01 -5.28 14.67
CA VAL A 109 -14.27 -5.66 15.32
C VAL A 109 -15.45 -4.81 14.86
N VAL A 110 -15.23 -3.56 14.47
CA VAL A 110 -16.26 -2.68 13.89
C VAL A 110 -16.31 -2.75 12.38
N SER A 111 -15.14 -2.81 11.73
CA SER A 111 -15.01 -2.55 10.30
C SER A 111 -15.13 -3.78 9.41
N LEU A 112 -14.90 -4.98 9.94
CA LEU A 112 -15.02 -6.23 9.17
C LEU A 112 -16.43 -6.83 9.22
N PRO A 113 -16.83 -7.57 8.18
CA PRO A 113 -18.07 -8.33 8.24
C PRO A 113 -17.97 -9.43 9.31
N ASN A 114 -19.11 -9.77 9.92
CA ASN A 114 -19.19 -10.79 10.98
C ASN A 114 -18.30 -10.49 12.19
N ALA A 115 -18.55 -9.35 12.83
CA ALA A 115 -17.84 -8.88 14.02
C ALA A 115 -17.71 -9.94 15.12
N ASP A 116 -18.75 -10.76 15.36
CA ASP A 116 -18.72 -11.78 16.40
C ASP A 116 -17.70 -12.89 16.11
N GLN A 117 -17.44 -13.19 14.84
CA GLN A 117 -16.38 -14.13 14.45
C GLN A 117 -14.99 -13.52 14.66
N VAL A 118 -14.82 -12.24 14.35
CA VAL A 118 -13.57 -11.51 14.64
C VAL A 118 -13.29 -11.50 16.15
N LYS A 119 -14.30 -11.25 16.98
CA LYS A 119 -14.16 -11.28 18.45
C LYS A 119 -13.68 -12.64 18.96
N ARG A 120 -14.35 -13.73 18.57
CA ARG A 120 -13.93 -15.10 18.96
C ARG A 120 -12.52 -15.44 18.48
N ALA A 121 -12.15 -15.00 17.27
CA ALA A 121 -10.80 -15.19 16.76
C ALA A 121 -9.77 -14.47 17.63
N LEU A 122 -10.02 -13.20 18.00
CA LEU A 122 -9.13 -12.44 18.86
C LEU A 122 -9.02 -13.05 20.27
N GLU A 123 -10.14 -13.47 20.86
CA GLU A 123 -10.16 -14.17 22.17
C GLU A 123 -9.36 -15.48 22.16
N ALA A 124 -9.30 -16.17 21.02
CA ALA A 124 -8.58 -17.43 20.86
C ALA A 124 -7.10 -17.25 20.44
N CYS A 125 -6.67 -16.05 20.06
CA CYS A 125 -5.31 -15.79 19.59
C CYS A 125 -4.33 -15.80 20.77
N GLU A 126 -3.14 -16.39 20.59
CA GLU A 126 -2.15 -16.48 21.69
C GLU A 126 -1.47 -15.14 22.00
N LEU A 127 -1.46 -14.22 21.03
CA LEU A 127 -0.90 -12.88 21.18
C LEU A 127 -1.62 -11.87 20.26
N VAL A 128 -2.28 -10.89 20.86
CA VAL A 128 -2.91 -9.76 20.19
C VAL A 128 -2.21 -8.47 20.60
N VAL A 129 -1.48 -7.87 19.66
CA VAL A 129 -0.90 -6.53 19.82
C VAL A 129 -1.75 -5.53 19.06
N VAL A 130 -2.11 -4.42 19.69
CA VAL A 130 -2.86 -3.33 19.06
C VAL A 130 -2.08 -2.02 19.19
N SER A 131 -1.80 -1.36 18.06
CA SER A 131 -1.28 0.01 18.00
C SER A 131 -2.42 0.95 17.63
N ASP A 132 -2.87 1.77 18.59
CA ASP A 132 -4.01 2.66 18.39
C ASP A 132 -3.79 4.01 19.09
N ILE A 133 -4.51 5.03 18.62
CA ILE A 133 -4.53 6.38 19.17
C ILE A 133 -5.54 6.49 20.32
N SER A 134 -6.50 5.56 20.39
CA SER A 134 -7.52 5.50 21.42
C SER A 134 -7.30 4.29 22.32
N GLU A 135 -7.37 4.52 23.63
CA GLU A 135 -7.30 3.44 24.61
C GLU A 135 -8.50 2.48 24.49
N HIS A 136 -9.68 3.02 24.16
CA HIS A 136 -10.93 2.30 24.19
C HIS A 136 -11.57 2.23 22.80
N THR A 137 -11.41 1.09 22.16
CA THR A 137 -12.11 0.68 20.95
C THR A 137 -12.61 -0.76 21.11
N ASP A 138 -13.56 -1.18 20.28
CA ASP A 138 -14.03 -2.56 20.28
C ASP A 138 -12.90 -3.59 20.04
N THR A 139 -11.83 -3.19 19.33
CA THR A 139 -10.68 -4.09 19.10
C THR A 139 -9.69 -4.06 20.26
N THR A 140 -9.45 -2.91 20.89
CA THR A 140 -8.47 -2.82 22.00
C THR A 140 -8.91 -3.60 23.23
N ALA A 141 -10.22 -3.87 23.37
CA ALA A 141 -10.77 -4.75 24.40
C ALA A 141 -10.21 -6.19 24.36
N TYR A 142 -9.61 -6.60 23.24
CA TYR A 142 -9.04 -7.93 23.03
C TYR A 142 -7.50 -7.93 22.95
N ALA A 143 -6.85 -6.79 23.22
CA ALA A 143 -5.40 -6.68 23.14
C ALA A 143 -4.72 -7.24 24.38
N ASP A 144 -3.71 -8.09 24.20
CA ASP A 144 -2.76 -8.45 25.27
C ASP A 144 -1.78 -7.28 25.52
N PHE A 145 -1.40 -6.59 24.45
CA PHE A 145 -0.55 -5.41 24.50
C PHE A 145 -1.15 -4.26 23.69
N LEU A 146 -1.34 -3.12 24.35
CA LEU A 146 -1.76 -1.88 23.72
C LEU A 146 -0.56 -0.93 23.62
N LEU A 147 -0.23 -0.54 22.39
CA LEU A 147 0.86 0.39 22.08
C LEU A 147 0.26 1.76 21.71
N PRO A 148 0.54 2.82 22.48
CA PRO A 148 0.07 4.17 22.15
C PRO A 148 0.68 4.68 20.84
N ALA A 149 -0.16 4.92 19.83
CA ALA A 149 0.23 5.40 18.52
C ALA A 149 0.02 6.92 18.39
N LEU A 150 0.79 7.56 17.50
CA LEU A 150 0.57 8.96 17.15
C LEU A 150 -0.73 9.14 16.33
N GLY A 151 -1.47 10.21 16.62
CA GLY A 151 -2.60 10.70 15.84
C GLY A 151 -2.20 11.38 14.53
N TRP A 152 -3.17 11.63 13.64
CA TRP A 152 -2.92 12.26 12.33
C TRP A 152 -2.17 13.60 12.45
N GLY A 153 -2.55 14.45 13.41
CA GLY A 153 -1.91 15.76 13.61
C GLY A 153 -0.53 15.72 14.26
N GLU A 154 -0.13 14.56 14.77
CA GLU A 154 1.14 14.33 15.48
C GLU A 154 2.15 13.57 14.61
N LYS A 155 1.67 12.93 13.53
CA LYS A 155 2.49 12.13 12.62
C LYS A 155 3.32 12.99 11.67
N ASP A 156 4.51 12.48 11.37
CA ASP A 156 5.41 12.99 10.34
C ASP A 156 5.61 11.94 9.25
N GLY A 157 5.49 12.34 7.97
CA GLY A 157 5.67 11.39 6.87
C GLY A 157 5.15 11.89 5.53
N THR A 158 4.68 10.95 4.70
CA THR A 158 4.01 11.27 3.42
C THR A 158 2.73 10.47 3.28
N VAL A 159 1.77 11.03 2.54
CA VAL A 159 0.54 10.36 2.16
C VAL A 159 0.36 10.46 0.65
N THR A 160 -0.10 9.37 0.03
CA THR A 160 -0.41 9.31 -1.40
C THR A 160 -1.91 9.16 -1.61
N ASN A 161 -2.50 10.14 -2.30
CA ASN A 161 -3.93 10.17 -2.59
C ASN A 161 -4.30 9.32 -3.83
N SER A 162 -5.59 9.25 -4.17
CA SER A 162 -6.11 8.41 -5.27
C SER A 162 -5.57 8.79 -6.65
N GLU A 163 -5.08 10.02 -6.85
CA GLU A 163 -4.45 10.42 -8.11
C GLU A 163 -2.93 10.19 -8.12
N ARG A 164 -2.37 9.41 -7.19
CA ARG A 164 -0.92 9.13 -7.08
C ARG A 164 -0.09 10.32 -6.59
N ARG A 165 -0.72 11.35 -6.01
CA ARG A 165 -0.01 12.52 -5.50
C ARG A 165 0.49 12.28 -4.09
N ILE A 166 1.81 12.22 -3.96
CA ILE A 166 2.55 12.18 -2.70
C ILE A 166 2.55 13.59 -2.12
N SER A 167 2.12 13.72 -0.87
CA SER A 167 2.12 14.98 -0.12
C SER A 167 2.80 14.79 1.23
N ARG A 168 3.62 15.75 1.65
CA ARG A 168 4.27 15.74 2.97
C ARG A 168 3.22 15.99 4.06
N GLN A 169 3.05 15.04 4.97
CA GLN A 169 2.33 15.18 6.24
C GLN A 169 3.29 15.70 7.33
N ARG A 170 3.01 16.90 7.87
CA ARG A 170 3.79 17.53 8.95
C ARG A 170 3.02 17.43 10.25
N ALA A 171 3.69 17.07 11.33
CA ALA A 171 3.12 17.25 12.66
C ALA A 171 2.81 18.75 12.87
N PHE A 172 1.62 19.05 13.36
CA PHE A 172 1.20 20.38 13.79
C PHE A 172 0.71 20.38 15.25
N LEU A 173 0.67 19.21 15.88
CA LEU A 173 0.50 19.01 17.31
C LEU A 173 1.75 18.33 17.87
N ASP A 174 2.06 18.61 19.12
CA ASP A 174 3.10 17.90 19.84
C ASP A 174 2.69 16.44 20.09
N ALA A 175 3.66 15.54 20.02
CA ALA A 175 3.42 14.13 20.33
C ALA A 175 3.11 13.94 21.83
N PRO A 176 2.07 13.17 22.19
CA PRO A 176 1.86 12.74 23.56
C PRO A 176 3.08 11.99 24.10
N ILE A 177 3.40 12.18 25.39
CA ILE A 177 4.67 11.71 25.99
C ILE A 177 4.92 10.22 25.76
N GLN A 178 3.88 9.39 25.88
CA GLN A 178 3.96 7.94 25.75
C GLN A 178 3.74 7.43 24.31
N ALA A 179 3.20 8.26 23.43
CA ALA A 179 2.89 7.87 22.06
C ALA A 179 4.14 7.88 21.17
N LYS A 180 4.24 6.87 20.31
CA LYS A 180 5.34 6.74 19.35
C LYS A 180 4.79 6.51 17.95
N ALA A 181 5.58 6.86 16.95
CA ALA A 181 5.23 6.59 15.57
C ALA A 181 5.16 5.07 15.33
N ASP A 182 4.21 4.62 14.51
CA ASP A 182 4.03 3.21 14.18
C ASP A 182 5.33 2.56 13.65
N TRP A 183 6.05 3.25 12.77
CA TRP A 183 7.34 2.78 12.23
C TRP A 183 8.40 2.60 13.32
N TRP A 184 8.38 3.44 14.37
CA TRP A 184 9.34 3.34 15.46
C TRP A 184 9.10 2.06 16.25
N ALA A 185 7.83 1.73 16.54
CA ALA A 185 7.48 0.50 17.26
C ALA A 185 7.92 -0.74 16.48
N VAL A 186 7.68 -0.78 15.16
CA VAL A 186 8.15 -1.87 14.28
C VAL A 186 9.68 -1.99 14.32
N CYS A 187 10.40 -0.87 14.25
CA CYS A 187 11.86 -0.87 14.35
C CYS A 187 12.36 -1.39 15.71
N GLN A 188 11.68 -1.06 16.82
CA GLN A 188 12.07 -1.57 18.14
C GLN A 188 11.88 -3.08 18.24
N VAL A 189 10.75 -3.60 17.75
CA VAL A 189 10.50 -5.04 17.72
C VAL A 189 11.56 -5.75 16.88
N ALA A 190 11.86 -5.25 15.68
CA ALA A 190 12.88 -5.84 14.81
C ALA A 190 14.27 -5.86 15.46
N LYS A 191 14.69 -4.76 16.11
CA LYS A 191 15.96 -4.71 16.87
C LYS A 191 16.00 -5.70 18.03
N LYS A 192 14.89 -5.86 18.76
CA LYS A 192 14.79 -6.85 19.84
C LYS A 192 14.83 -8.29 19.32
N MET A 193 14.35 -8.52 18.10
CA MET A 193 14.49 -9.77 17.36
C MET A 193 15.87 -9.93 16.69
N GLN A 194 16.78 -8.98 16.88
CA GLN A 194 18.15 -9.01 16.36
C GLN A 194 18.24 -8.93 14.82
N PHE A 195 17.29 -8.25 14.18
CA PHE A 195 17.40 -7.88 12.77
C PHE A 195 18.15 -6.54 12.60
N ASP A 196 19.00 -6.48 11.59
CA ASP A 196 19.67 -5.26 11.12
C ASP A 196 18.77 -4.48 10.14
N GLY A 197 19.09 -3.20 9.89
CA GLY A 197 18.42 -2.37 8.87
C GLY A 197 17.19 -1.61 9.38
N PHE A 198 17.01 -1.53 10.70
CA PHE A 198 15.91 -0.83 11.36
C PHE A 198 16.37 0.39 12.18
N GLU A 199 17.57 0.92 11.90
CA GLU A 199 18.24 2.02 12.61
C GLU A 199 17.73 3.41 12.21
N PHE A 200 16.53 3.49 11.62
CA PHE A 200 15.92 4.75 11.20
C PHE A 200 15.72 5.75 12.34
N GLN A 201 16.11 7.00 12.08
CA GLN A 201 15.94 8.13 12.99
C GLN A 201 14.81 9.07 12.57
N SER A 202 14.35 8.97 11.32
CA SER A 202 13.31 9.85 10.80
C SER A 202 12.50 9.24 9.66
N ALA A 203 11.30 9.79 9.42
CA ALA A 203 10.47 9.42 8.27
C ALA A 203 11.14 9.78 6.92
N ALA A 204 12.09 10.72 6.91
CA ALA A 204 12.86 11.07 5.72
C ALA A 204 13.77 9.93 5.26
N GLU A 205 14.43 9.24 6.20
CA GLU A 205 15.30 8.09 5.90
C GLU A 205 14.50 6.90 5.35
N ILE A 206 13.33 6.64 5.94
CA ILE A 206 12.39 5.60 5.47
C ILE A 206 11.86 5.96 4.07
N PHE A 207 11.51 7.22 3.84
CA PHE A 207 11.07 7.69 2.53
C PHE A 207 12.16 7.53 1.47
N ASP A 208 13.40 7.84 1.81
CA ASP A 208 14.55 7.68 0.91
C ASP A 208 14.83 6.20 0.58
N GLU A 209 14.73 5.30 1.57
CA GLU A 209 14.79 3.85 1.32
C GLU A 209 13.66 3.40 0.39
N HIS A 210 12.43 3.84 0.66
CA HIS A 210 11.27 3.53 -0.17
C HIS A 210 11.44 4.03 -1.61
N ALA A 211 11.98 5.25 -1.78
CA ALA A 211 12.28 5.82 -3.09
C ALA A 211 13.36 5.00 -3.82
N ARG A 212 14.44 4.60 -3.13
CA ARG A 212 15.49 3.72 -3.68
C ARG A 212 14.90 2.38 -4.14
N LEU A 213 14.12 1.70 -3.31
CA LEU A 213 13.50 0.42 -3.66
C LEU A 213 12.62 0.55 -4.90
N SER A 214 11.86 1.65 -5.02
CA SER A 214 11.03 1.89 -6.20
C SER A 214 11.83 2.02 -7.50
N ALA A 215 13.07 2.52 -7.41
CA ALA A 215 13.99 2.70 -8.53
C ALA A 215 14.83 1.45 -8.83
N THR A 216 15.10 0.61 -7.83
CA THR A 216 15.95 -0.59 -7.97
C THR A 216 15.40 -1.54 -9.03
N ALA A 217 16.25 -1.88 -10.00
CA ALA A 217 15.91 -2.75 -11.13
C ALA A 217 14.60 -2.34 -11.83
N ASN A 218 14.29 -1.04 -11.84
CA ASN A 218 13.13 -0.46 -12.48
C ASN A 218 13.53 0.17 -13.82
N LEU A 219 12.97 -0.36 -14.90
CA LEU A 219 13.25 0.13 -16.24
C LEU A 219 12.47 1.42 -16.54
N GLU A 220 13.04 2.30 -17.36
CA GLU A 220 12.35 3.51 -17.83
C GLU A 220 11.28 3.18 -18.88
N THR A 221 11.46 2.07 -19.60
CA THR A 221 10.54 1.61 -20.64
C THR A 221 10.11 0.18 -20.36
N ASN A 222 8.96 -0.23 -20.92
CA ASN A 222 8.40 -1.58 -20.77
C ASN A 222 9.14 -2.66 -21.59
N ILE A 223 10.40 -2.44 -21.94
CA ILE A 223 11.26 -3.41 -22.64
C ILE A 223 11.86 -4.35 -21.62
N GLN A 224 11.37 -5.60 -21.56
CA GLN A 224 11.83 -6.58 -20.56
C GLN A 224 13.32 -6.90 -20.71
N THR A 225 13.99 -7.08 -19.56
CA THR A 225 15.35 -7.60 -19.46
C THR A 225 15.39 -8.75 -18.46
N GLU A 226 16.43 -9.57 -18.46
CA GLU A 226 16.54 -10.74 -17.56
C GLU A 226 16.57 -10.35 -16.07
N ASN A 227 17.09 -9.17 -15.74
CA ASN A 227 17.36 -8.74 -14.36
C ASN A 227 16.61 -7.48 -13.94
N SER A 228 15.71 -6.95 -14.77
CA SER A 228 14.99 -5.71 -14.45
C SER A 228 13.59 -5.71 -15.03
N VAL A 229 12.67 -5.07 -14.31
CA VAL A 229 11.25 -5.04 -14.64
C VAL A 229 10.78 -3.60 -14.73
N PHE A 230 9.81 -3.35 -15.59
CA PHE A 230 9.18 -2.03 -15.70
C PHE A 230 8.05 -1.90 -14.69
N ARG A 231 8.07 -0.83 -13.89
CA ARG A 231 6.99 -0.47 -12.96
C ARG A 231 6.75 1.03 -13.03
N TYR A 232 5.49 1.42 -13.27
CA TYR A 232 5.10 2.84 -13.27
C TYR A 232 5.38 3.55 -11.95
N PHE A 233 5.38 2.82 -10.83
CA PHE A 233 5.79 3.38 -9.55
C PHE A 233 7.31 3.45 -9.50
N ASN A 234 7.85 4.63 -9.77
CA ASN A 234 9.27 4.92 -9.79
C ASN A 234 9.50 6.33 -9.22
N LEU A 235 10.30 6.41 -8.16
CA LEU A 235 10.66 7.64 -7.45
C LEU A 235 12.15 7.93 -7.55
N SER A 236 12.84 7.45 -8.59
CA SER A 236 14.28 7.69 -8.81
C SER A 236 14.67 9.18 -8.76
N GLY A 237 13.76 10.09 -9.15
CA GLY A 237 13.97 11.53 -9.06
C GLY A 237 13.85 12.11 -7.63
N LEU A 238 13.45 11.31 -6.65
CA LEU A 238 13.32 11.66 -5.24
C LEU A 238 14.31 10.87 -4.35
N VAL A 239 15.23 10.10 -4.93
CA VAL A 239 16.29 9.41 -4.19
C VAL A 239 17.33 10.43 -3.71
N GLY A 240 17.79 10.28 -2.47
CA GLY A 240 18.86 11.09 -1.89
C GLY A 240 18.44 12.52 -1.53
N LEU A 241 17.14 12.77 -1.30
CA LEU A 241 16.70 14.07 -0.82
C LEU A 241 17.34 14.37 0.54
N SER A 242 17.93 15.57 0.67
CA SER A 242 18.30 16.09 2.00
C SER A 242 17.06 16.21 2.89
N THR A 243 17.24 16.18 4.21
CA THR A 243 16.15 16.40 5.17
C THR A 243 15.40 17.71 4.91
N LYS A 244 16.12 18.77 4.50
CA LYS A 244 15.50 20.04 4.10
C LYS A 244 14.61 19.87 2.86
N ALA A 245 15.11 19.22 1.81
CA ALA A 245 14.36 19.00 0.59
C ALA A 245 13.13 18.09 0.80
N TYR A 246 13.25 17.06 1.65
CA TYR A 246 12.12 16.25 2.10
C TYR A 246 11.07 17.09 2.85
N ASN A 247 11.53 17.91 3.80
CA ASN A 247 10.66 18.78 4.59
C ASN A 247 9.96 19.85 3.76
N GLU A 248 10.55 20.29 2.65
CA GLU A 248 10.01 21.27 1.70
C GLU A 248 9.31 20.63 0.49
N LEU A 249 9.19 19.29 0.47
CA LEU A 249 8.61 18.55 -0.65
C LEU A 249 7.20 19.06 -0.95
N LYS A 250 7.05 19.61 -2.16
CA LYS A 250 5.76 20.04 -2.71
C LYS A 250 4.98 18.82 -3.20
N PRO A 251 3.64 18.86 -3.15
CA PRO A 251 2.82 17.74 -3.63
C PRO A 251 3.18 17.32 -5.06
N ILE A 252 3.54 16.06 -5.25
CA ILE A 252 4.08 15.55 -6.51
C ILE A 252 3.44 14.22 -6.87
N GLN A 253 3.03 14.06 -8.13
CA GLN A 253 2.45 12.83 -8.65
C GLN A 253 3.55 11.92 -9.21
N TRP A 254 3.49 10.62 -8.94
CA TRP A 254 4.43 9.66 -9.53
C TRP A 254 3.91 9.09 -10.88
N PRO A 255 4.81 8.64 -11.77
CA PRO A 255 6.28 8.50 -11.62
C PRO A 255 7.04 9.83 -11.55
N VAL A 256 8.11 9.83 -10.74
CA VAL A 256 9.09 10.92 -10.62
C VAL A 256 10.47 10.35 -10.94
N LEU A 257 10.95 10.61 -12.15
CA LEU A 257 12.16 10.01 -12.70
C LEU A 257 13.38 10.91 -12.51
N HIS A 258 14.54 10.29 -12.30
CA HIS A 258 15.82 11.00 -12.28
C HIS A 258 16.07 11.69 -13.63
N ASN A 259 16.58 12.93 -13.60
CA ASN A 259 17.02 13.62 -14.80
C ASN A 259 18.54 13.48 -14.94
N PRO A 260 19.05 12.73 -15.95
CA PRO A 260 20.49 12.50 -16.12
C PRO A 260 21.27 13.79 -16.45
N ASN A 261 20.59 14.83 -16.94
CA ASN A 261 21.18 16.15 -17.14
C ASN A 261 21.14 16.91 -15.80
N LYS A 262 22.26 16.84 -15.06
CA LYS A 262 22.48 17.27 -13.65
C LYS A 262 22.05 18.70 -13.23
N ASN A 263 21.46 19.50 -14.12
CA ASN A 263 21.04 20.88 -13.85
C ASN A 263 19.50 21.07 -13.79
N ASP A 264 18.71 20.04 -14.08
CA ASP A 264 17.25 20.17 -14.18
C ASP A 264 16.47 19.42 -13.09
N LYS A 265 15.25 19.92 -12.85
CA LYS A 265 14.25 19.27 -11.97
C LYS A 265 13.95 17.85 -12.46
N ALA A 266 13.61 16.96 -11.52
CA ALA A 266 13.15 15.60 -11.81
C ALA A 266 12.02 15.60 -12.86
N ILE A 267 11.98 14.56 -13.70
CA ILE A 267 10.95 14.42 -14.72
C ILE A 267 9.70 13.85 -14.05
N ASN A 268 8.63 14.65 -14.00
CA ASN A 268 7.34 14.21 -13.49
C ASN A 268 6.39 13.89 -14.65
N GLN A 269 6.14 12.61 -14.89
CA GLN A 269 5.19 12.15 -15.90
C GLN A 269 3.82 11.87 -15.26
N GLN A 270 3.06 12.94 -15.05
CA GLN A 270 1.75 12.89 -14.39
C GLN A 270 0.73 12.02 -15.13
N GLN A 271 0.74 12.11 -16.47
CA GLN A 271 -0.27 11.47 -17.30
C GLN A 271 0.28 10.20 -17.95
N LEU A 272 -0.25 9.08 -17.52
CA LEU A 272 0.08 7.77 -18.06
C LEU A 272 -0.75 7.45 -19.31
N PHE A 273 -0.24 6.56 -20.15
CA PHE A 273 -0.91 6.01 -21.34
C PHE A 273 -1.24 7.01 -22.46
N GLN A 274 -0.67 8.23 -22.45
CA GLN A 274 -0.89 9.22 -23.52
C GLN A 274 -0.48 8.70 -24.90
N SER A 275 0.56 7.88 -24.97
CA SER A 275 1.09 7.28 -26.20
C SER A 275 0.33 6.01 -26.65
N GLY A 276 -0.70 5.59 -25.91
CA GLY A 276 -1.39 4.31 -26.18
C GLY A 276 -0.56 3.06 -25.87
N VAL A 277 0.56 3.22 -25.17
CA VAL A 277 1.42 2.13 -24.69
C VAL A 277 0.97 1.74 -23.28
N TYR A 278 0.44 0.52 -23.11
CA TYR A 278 -0.12 0.02 -21.85
C TYR A 278 0.87 -0.87 -21.08
N SER A 279 0.53 -1.16 -19.81
CA SER A 279 1.39 -1.90 -18.85
C SER A 279 1.66 -3.38 -19.20
N HIS A 280 0.96 -3.94 -20.19
CA HIS A 280 1.13 -5.34 -20.56
C HIS A 280 2.40 -5.55 -21.40
N SER A 281 2.95 -6.77 -21.40
CA SER A 281 4.18 -7.11 -22.13
C SER A 281 4.09 -6.83 -23.63
N ASN A 282 2.91 -7.00 -24.24
CA ASN A 282 2.67 -6.68 -25.64
C ASN A 282 2.27 -5.20 -25.88
N GLN A 283 2.32 -4.38 -24.84
CA GLN A 283 2.04 -2.94 -24.84
C GLN A 283 0.60 -2.54 -25.21
N LYS A 284 -0.30 -3.51 -25.36
CA LYS A 284 -1.70 -3.29 -25.73
C LYS A 284 -2.60 -3.33 -24.50
N ALA A 285 -3.67 -2.55 -24.51
CA ALA A 285 -4.75 -2.73 -23.55
C ALA A 285 -5.41 -4.11 -23.70
N LYS A 286 -6.01 -4.61 -22.63
CA LYS A 286 -6.80 -5.84 -22.64
C LYS A 286 -8.25 -5.53 -22.35
N PHE A 287 -9.14 -5.93 -23.26
CA PHE A 287 -10.55 -6.03 -22.95
C PHE A 287 -10.79 -7.30 -22.16
N ILE A 288 -11.50 -7.17 -21.04
CA ILE A 288 -11.90 -8.31 -20.22
C ILE A 288 -13.38 -8.55 -20.47
N ALA A 289 -13.75 -9.69 -21.04
CA ALA A 289 -15.15 -10.04 -21.20
C ALA A 289 -15.82 -10.15 -19.82
N THR A 290 -16.94 -9.46 -19.64
CA THR A 290 -17.70 -9.45 -18.39
C THR A 290 -19.13 -9.89 -18.65
N SER A 291 -19.64 -10.81 -17.84
CA SER A 291 -21.03 -11.22 -17.87
C SER A 291 -21.84 -10.42 -16.84
N ALA A 292 -23.05 -10.01 -17.23
CA ALA A 292 -24.02 -9.47 -16.28
C ALA A 292 -24.60 -10.64 -15.47
N ILE A 293 -24.35 -10.63 -14.16
CA ILE A 293 -24.82 -11.64 -13.22
C ILE A 293 -25.46 -10.89 -12.05
N ASP A 294 -26.56 -11.42 -11.53
CA ASP A 294 -27.24 -10.85 -10.38
C ASP A 294 -26.36 -10.84 -9.13
N ALA A 295 -26.69 -9.94 -8.19
CA ALA A 295 -25.99 -9.88 -6.92
C ALA A 295 -26.24 -11.18 -6.13
N VAL A 296 -25.19 -11.71 -5.50
CA VAL A 296 -25.29 -12.93 -4.68
C VAL A 296 -26.19 -12.70 -3.46
N HIS A 297 -26.22 -11.46 -2.96
CA HIS A 297 -27.11 -11.03 -1.89
C HIS A 297 -27.99 -9.90 -2.41
N ALA A 298 -29.23 -10.23 -2.78
CA ALA A 298 -30.24 -9.24 -3.11
C ALA A 298 -30.72 -8.54 -1.83
N PRO A 299 -31.06 -7.23 -1.89
CA PRO A 299 -31.75 -6.58 -0.78
C PRO A 299 -33.03 -7.35 -0.47
N SER A 300 -33.29 -7.60 0.82
CA SER A 300 -34.56 -8.19 1.23
C SER A 300 -35.65 -7.12 1.13
N LYS A 301 -36.92 -7.53 1.01
CA LYS A 301 -38.06 -6.57 0.99
C LYS A 301 -38.17 -5.68 2.24
N ALA A 302 -37.40 -5.97 3.29
CA ALA A 302 -37.42 -5.24 4.55
C ALA A 302 -36.45 -4.03 4.58
N PHE A 303 -35.64 -3.85 3.54
CA PHE A 303 -34.72 -2.74 3.33
C PHE A 303 -34.90 -2.15 1.92
#